data_AF-A0A256ZMT2-F1
#
_entry.id   AF-A0A256ZMT2-F1
#
_cell.length_a   1.000
_cell.length_b   1.000
_cell.length_c   1.000
_cell.angle_alpha   90.00
_cell.angle_beta   90.00
_cell.angle_gamma   90.00
#
_symmetry.space_group_name_H-M   'P 1'
#
loop_
_entity.id
_entity.type
_entity.pdbx_description
1 polymer ?
#
loop_
_entity_poly.entity_id
_entity_poly.type
_entity_poly.pdbx_seq_one_letter_code
_entity_poly.pdbx_strand_id
1 'polypeptide(L)' 'MKAVTEREAQQVVLEYVKKRKNTDRINILTIREEDGLWIVSGTCPIDLQGHPWTERFEIIVDKKGKIKTTDFSLL' A
#
# COMPACT_ATOMS: atom_id res chain seq x y z
N MET A 1 15.24 -1.09 19.28
CA MET A 1 14.08 -1.44 18.43
C MET A 1 14.59 -1.68 17.02
N LYS A 2 14.22 -2.81 16.39
CA LYS A 2 14.63 -3.12 15.01
C LYS A 2 13.77 -2.30 14.04
N ALA A 3 14.41 -1.62 13.08
CA ALA A 3 13.69 -0.92 12.03
C ALA A 3 13.01 -1.93 11.10
N VAL A 4 11.81 -1.59 10.64
CA VAL A 4 11.08 -2.38 9.65
C VAL A 4 11.86 -2.44 8.34
N THR A 5 12.04 -3.65 7.83
CA THR A 5 12.66 -3.94 6.53
C THR A 5 11.69 -3.68 5.37
N GLU A 6 12.21 -3.59 4.15
CA GLU A 6 11.40 -3.46 2.92
C GLU A 6 10.27 -4.49 2.86
N ARG A 7 10.60 -5.77 3.11
CA ARG A 7 9.65 -6.89 3.07
C ARG A 7 8.57 -6.76 4.15
N GLU A 8 8.93 -6.32 5.35
CA GLU A 8 7.98 -6.07 6.43
C GLU A 8 7.07 -4.88 6.09
N ALA A 9 7.61 -3.80 5.51
CA ALA A 9 6.81 -2.66 5.05
C ALA A 9 5.83 -3.06 3.94
N GLN A 10 6.28 -3.86 2.97
CA GLN A 10 5.44 -4.44 1.92
C GLN A 10 4.29 -5.26 2.54
N GLN A 11 4.59 -6.11 3.52
CA GLN A 11 3.58 -6.95 4.17
C GLN A 11 2.56 -6.10 4.95
N VAL A 12 3.00 -5.06 5.68
CA VAL A 12 2.12 -4.11 6.35
C VAL A 12 1.15 -3.46 5.37
N VAL A 13 1.66 -3.03 4.21
CA VAL A 13 0.85 -2.38 3.18
C VAL A 13 -0.12 -3.34 2.51
N LEU A 14 0.31 -4.56 2.17
CA LEU A 14 -0.57 -5.58 1.59
C LEU A 14 -1.74 -5.90 2.52
N GLU A 15 -1.47 -6.15 3.80
CA GLU A 15 -2.52 -6.44 4.78
C GLU A 15 -3.49 -5.27 4.98
N TYR A 16 -2.98 -4.04 4.93
CA TYR A 16 -3.81 -2.85 5.03
C TYR A 16 -4.71 -2.68 3.81
N VAL A 17 -4.16 -2.75 2.59
CA VAL A 17 -4.92 -2.60 1.35
C VAL A 17 -5.95 -3.72 1.23
N LYS A 18 -5.58 -4.96 1.54
CA LYS A 18 -6.49 -6.10 1.52
C LYS A 18 -7.71 -5.87 2.41
N LYS A 19 -7.50 -5.41 3.64
CA LYS A 19 -8.59 -5.11 4.58
C LYS A 19 -9.42 -3.91 4.15
N ARG A 20 -8.77 -2.83 3.68
CA ARG A 20 -9.44 -1.58 3.30
C ARG A 20 -10.26 -1.70 2.01
N LYS A 21 -9.76 -2.46 1.04
CA LYS A 21 -10.35 -2.61 -0.30
C LYS A 21 -11.08 -3.93 -0.50
N ASN A 22 -11.03 -4.83 0.49
CA ASN A 22 -11.65 -6.15 0.45
C ASN A 22 -11.23 -6.95 -0.80
N THR A 23 -9.93 -6.97 -1.09
CA THR A 23 -9.37 -7.62 -2.28
C THR A 23 -7.99 -8.22 -2.00
N ASP A 24 -7.77 -9.43 -2.50
CA ASP A 24 -6.46 -10.08 -2.52
C ASP A 24 -5.65 -9.75 -3.79
N ARG A 25 -6.28 -9.10 -4.77
CA ARG A 25 -5.65 -8.77 -6.06
C ARG A 25 -4.87 -7.47 -5.95
N ILE A 26 -3.74 -7.50 -5.28
CA ILE A 26 -2.89 -6.32 -5.07
C ILE A 26 -1.59 -6.49 -5.86
N ASN A 27 -1.26 -5.50 -6.68
CA ASN A 27 -0.01 -5.45 -7.42
C ASN A 27 0.90 -4.36 -6.85
N ILE A 28 2.04 -4.74 -6.30
CA ILE A 28 3.04 -3.77 -5.83
C ILE A 28 3.88 -3.34 -7.03
N LEU A 29 3.98 -2.04 -7.25
CA LEU A 29 4.75 -1.47 -8.36
C LEU A 29 6.14 -1.00 -7.94
N THR A 30 6.21 -0.27 -6.82
CA THR A 30 7.49 0.24 -6.30
C THR A 30 7.48 0.22 -4.77
N ILE A 31 8.66 -0.02 -4.20
CA ILE A 31 8.95 0.18 -2.79
C ILE A 31 10.25 0.97 -2.73
N ARG A 32 10.26 2.08 -2.00
CA ARG A 32 11.46 2.91 -1.81
C ARG A 32 11.53 3.44 -0.38
N GLU A 33 12.74 3.63 0.11
CA GLU A 33 12.99 4.29 1.41
C GLU A 33 13.42 5.74 1.15
N GLU A 34 12.69 6.70 1.72
CA GLU A 34 13.00 8.13 1.67
C GLU A 34 12.92 8.72 3.08
N ASP A 35 13.99 9.37 3.54
CA ASP A 35 14.10 9.97 4.89
C ASP A 35 13.73 9.01 6.04
N GLY A 36 13.97 7.71 5.82
CA GLY A 36 13.63 6.68 6.80
C GLY A 36 12.15 6.31 6.87
N LEU A 37 11.39 6.66 5.84
CA LEU A 37 10.02 6.22 5.61
C LEU A 37 10.00 5.28 4.41
N TRP A 38 9.21 4.22 4.50
CA TRP A 38 8.92 3.36 3.36
C TRP A 38 7.75 3.91 2.59
N ILE A 39 7.94 4.17 1.30
CA ILE A 39 6.90 4.56 0.37
C ILE A 39 6.62 3.36 -0.52
N VAL A 40 5.42 2.82 -0.41
CA VAL A 40 4.96 1.65 -1.17
C VAL A 40 3.84 2.10 -2.09
N SER A 41 4.05 1.93 -3.40
CA SER A 41 3.03 2.23 -4.40
C SER A 41 2.58 0.96 -5.12
N GLY A 42 1.31 0.89 -5.48
CA GLY A 42 0.77 -0.25 -6.20
C GLY A 42 -0.58 0.05 -6.82
N THR A 43 -1.21 -1.01 -7.31
CA THR A 43 -2.59 -0.96 -7.81
C THR A 43 -3.43 -2.09 -7.22
N CYS A 44 -4.72 -1.85 -7.11
CA CYS A 44 -5.71 -2.86 -6.75
C CYS A 44 -7.01 -2.61 -7.54
N PRO A 45 -7.80 -3.66 -7.83
CA PRO A 45 -9.11 -3.47 -8.42
C PRO A 45 -10.06 -2.90 -7.38
N ILE A 46 -10.98 -2.06 -7.83
CA ILE A 46 -12.15 -1.63 -7.08
C ILE A 46 -13.40 -1.87 -7.91
N ASP A 47 -14.54 -2.06 -7.26
CA ASP A 47 -15.84 -2.04 -7.92
C ASP A 47 -16.47 -0.66 -7.74
N LEU A 48 -16.82 -0.02 -8.85
CA LEU A 48 -17.64 1.18 -8.84
C LEU A 48 -18.90 0.90 -9.66
N GLN A 49 -20.04 0.84 -8.96
CA GLN A 49 -21.35 0.63 -9.56
C GLN A 49 -21.46 -0.68 -10.38
N GLY A 50 -20.79 -1.75 -9.94
CA GLY A 50 -20.78 -3.03 -10.65
C GLY A 50 -19.77 -3.12 -11.80
N HIS A 51 -18.91 -2.11 -11.96
CA HIS A 51 -17.84 -2.10 -12.95
C HIS A 51 -16.47 -2.18 -12.28
N PRO A 52 -15.58 -3.09 -12.75
CA PRO A 52 -14.23 -3.18 -12.22
C PRO A 52 -13.35 -2.05 -12.76
N TRP A 53 -12.71 -1.31 -11.86
CA TRP A 53 -11.72 -0.27 -12.16
C TRP A 53 -10.39 -0.62 -11.51
N THR A 54 -9.31 -0.02 -12.02
CA THR A 54 -8.01 -0.07 -11.35
C THR A 54 -7.81 1.21 -10.57
N GLU A 55 -7.47 1.07 -9.30
CA GLU A 55 -7.11 2.18 -8.44
C GLU A 55 -5.62 2.08 -8.11
N ARG A 56 -4.91 3.19 -8.19
CA ARG A 56 -3.54 3.32 -7.72
C ARG A 56 -3.53 3.72 -6.26
N PHE A 57 -2.54 3.23 -5.52
CA PHE A 57 -2.26 3.69 -4.16
C PHE A 57 -0.80 4.05 -3.96
N GLU A 58 -0.57 4.94 -3.01
CA GLU A 58 0.73 5.20 -2.39
C GLU A 58 0.55 5.27 -0.87
N ILE A 59 1.32 4.45 -0.14
CA ILE A 59 1.22 4.33 1.31
C ILE A 59 2.59 4.53 1.93
N ILE A 60 2.64 5.40 2.94
CA ILE A 60 3.86 5.74 3.67
C ILE A 60 3.85 5.03 5.02
N VAL A 61 4.91 4.29 5.32
CA VAL A 61 5.10 3.51 6.55
C VAL A 61 6.36 3.98 7.27
N ASP A 62 6.28 4.21 8.58
CA ASP A 62 7.46 4.58 9.37
C ASP A 62 8.34 3.39 9.76
N LYS A 63 9.53 3.67 10.32
CA LYS A 63 10.47 2.63 10.80
C LYS A 63 9.90 1.68 11.85
N LYS A 64 8.76 2.00 12.47
CA LYS A 64 8.06 1.17 13.46
C LYS A 64 6.93 0.34 12.81
N GLY A 65 6.75 0.44 11.49
CA GLY A 65 5.70 -0.28 10.77
C GLY A 65 4.33 0.39 10.85
N LYS A 66 4.27 1.66 11.30
CA LYS A 66 3.00 2.39 11.38
C LYS A 66 2.74 3.13 10.08
N ILE A 67 1.55 2.94 9.52
CA ILE A 67 1.06 3.72 8.38
C ILE A 67 0.89 5.18 8.80
N LYS A 68 1.52 6.09 8.07
CA LYS A 68 1.47 7.54 8.26
C LYS A 68 0.48 8.20 7.31
N THR A 69 0.57 7.84 6.04
CA THR A 69 -0.19 8.46 4.95
C THR A 69 -0.70 7.40 4.00
N THR A 70 -1.87 7.64 3.44
CA THR A 70 -2.47 6.81 2.40
C THR A 70 -3.06 7.70 1.34
N ASP A 71 -2.64 7.51 0.11
CA ASP A 71 -3.26 8.10 -1.07
C ASP A 71 -3.86 7.00 -1.93
N PHE A 72 -5.09 7.21 -2.39
CA PHE A 72 -5.78 6.32 -3.32
C PHE A 72 -6.38 7.18 -4.42
N SER A 73 -6.04 6.85 -5.66
CA SER A 73 -6.43 7.63 -6.83
C SER A 73 -6.91 6.69 -7.93
N LEU A 74 -8.08 6.98 -8.48
CA LEU A 74 -8.60 6.30 -9.66
C LEU A 74 -7.68 6.54 -10.87
N LEU A 75 -7.42 5.47 -11.62
CA LEU A 75 -6.76 5.56 -12.92
C LEU A 75 -7.77 5.75 -14.06
#